data_AF-A0A662L7T4-F1
#
_entry.id   AF-A0A662L7T4-F1
#
_cell.length_a   1.000
_cell.length_b   1.000
_cell.length_c   1.000
_cell.angle_alpha   90.00
_cell.angle_beta   90.00
_cell.angle_gamma   90.00
#
_symmetry.space_group_name_H-M   'P 1'
#
loop_
_entity.id
_entity.type
_entity.pdbx_description
1 polymer ?
#
loop_
_entity_poly.entity_id
_entity_poly.type
_entity_poly.pdbx_seq_one_letter_code
_entity_poly.pdbx_strand_id
1 'polypeptide(L)' 'MIPQHSHCQICGKAIKYGEIVCSEKCKAEYEKFIKRRKLYIY' A
#
# COMPACT_ATOMS: atom_id res chain seq x y z
N MET A 1 -5.27 7.58 -23.92
CA MET A 1 -4.26 7.51 -22.84
C MET A 1 -4.94 6.91 -21.63
N ILE A 2 -4.54 5.73 -21.16
CA ILE A 2 -5.08 5.17 -19.90
C ILE A 2 -4.42 5.94 -18.75
N PRO A 3 -5.19 6.64 -17.89
CA PRO A 3 -4.62 7.26 -16.72
C PRO A 3 -4.04 6.14 -15.85
N GLN A 4 -2.72 6.15 -15.72
CA GLN A 4 -2.02 5.31 -14.77
C GLN A 4 -2.61 5.65 -13.39
N HIS A 5 -3.26 4.68 -12.77
CA HIS A 5 -3.74 4.77 -11.40
C HIS A 5 -3.22 3.55 -10.67
N SER A 6 -2.77 3.77 -9.44
CA SER A 6 -2.37 2.68 -8.57
C SER A 6 -3.59 2.26 -7.74
N HIS A 7 -3.61 1.02 -7.27
CA HIS A 7 -4.60 0.55 -6.30
C HIS A 7 -3.92 0.41 -4.95
N CYS A 8 -4.60 0.85 -3.88
CA CYS A 8 -4.10 0.66 -2.53
C CYS A 8 -3.94 -0.83 -2.23
N GLN A 9 -2.75 -1.23 -1.77
CA GLN A 9 -2.44 -2.62 -1.45
C GLN A 9 -3.21 -3.18 -0.24
N ILE A 10 -3.85 -2.31 0.55
CA ILE A 10 -4.65 -2.68 1.73
C ILE A 10 -6.15 -2.62 1.45
N CYS A 11 -6.62 -1.50 0.88
CA CYS A 11 -8.05 -1.20 0.77
C CYS A 11 -8.61 -1.42 -0.64
N GLY A 12 -7.75 -1.62 -1.65
CA GLY A 12 -8.15 -1.76 -3.06
C GLY A 12 -8.66 -0.46 -3.72
N LYS A 13 -8.68 0.67 -2.99
CA LYS A 13 -9.14 1.95 -3.51
C LYS A 13 -8.18 2.50 -4.58
N ALA A 14 -8.75 3.08 -5.64
CA ALA A 14 -7.98 3.78 -6.67
C ALA A 14 -7.27 5.00 -6.06
N ILE A 15 -5.97 5.06 -6.25
CA ILE A 15 -5.06 6.11 -5.78
C ILE A 15 -4.23 6.65 -6.94
N LYS A 16 -3.64 7.83 -6.75
CA LYS A 16 -2.77 8.43 -7.76
C LYS A 16 -1.56 7.53 -8.00
N TYR A 17 -1.12 7.50 -9.26
CA TYR A 17 0.11 6.79 -9.62
C TYR A 17 1.29 7.36 -8.83
N GLY A 18 2.00 6.50 -8.12
CA GLY A 18 3.08 6.86 -7.20
C GLY A 18 2.75 6.64 -5.73
N GLU A 19 1.47 6.55 -5.36
CA GLU A 19 1.07 6.16 -4.02
C GLU A 19 0.76 4.65 -3.96
N ILE A 20 1.09 4.04 -2.82
CA ILE A 20 0.85 2.61 -2.52
C ILE A 20 -0.35 2.39 -1.59
N VAL A 21 -0.75 3.43 -0.85
CA VAL A 21 -1.81 3.37 0.17
C VAL A 21 -2.77 4.55 0.04
N CYS A 22 -4.04 4.31 0.39
CA CYS A 22 -5.12 5.28 0.23
C CYS A 22 -5.28 6.29 1.37
N SER A 23 -4.73 5.99 2.55
CA SER A 23 -4.89 6.81 3.76
C SER A 23 -3.87 6.39 4.82
N GLU A 24 -3.70 7.21 5.85
CA GLU A 24 -2.81 6.93 6.99
C GLU A 24 -3.16 5.63 7.72
N LYS A 25 -4.45 5.28 7.79
CA LYS A 25 -4.89 3.97 8.32
C LYS A 25 -4.25 2.80 7.56
N CYS A 26 -4.30 2.85 6.24
CA CYS A 26 -3.70 1.83 5.38
C CYS A 26 -2.17 1.88 5.43
N LYS A 27 -1.57 3.06 5.63
CA LYS A 27 -0.12 3.20 5.83
C LYS A 27 0.34 2.47 7.10
N ALA A 28 -0.38 2.64 8.21
CA ALA A 28 -0.08 1.97 9.47
C ALA A 28 -0.22 0.44 9.37
N GLU A 29 -1.27 -0.06 8.70
CA GLU A 29 -1.43 -1.49 8.46
C GLU A 29 -0.36 -2.05 7.53
N TYR A 30 -0.02 -1.31 6.47
CA TYR A 30 1.03 -1.68 5.53
C TYR A 30 2.40 -1.74 6.21
N GLU A 31 2.71 -0.79 7.08
CA GLU A 31 3.96 -0.79 7.85
C GLU A 31 4.03 -1.98 8.81
N LYS A 32 2.94 -2.30 9.53
CA LYS A 32 2.85 -3.51 10.36
C LYS A 32 3.02 -4.78 9.53
N PHE A 33 2.45 -4.81 8.33
CA PHE A 33 2.57 -5.94 7.40
C PHE A 33 4.01 -6.11 6.91
N ILE A 34 4.68 -5.03 6.49
CA ILE A 34 6.09 -5.05 6.08
C ILE A 34 6.98 -5.45 7.26
N LYS A 35 6.76 -4.90 8.45
CA LYS A 35 7.56 -5.20 9.63
C LYS A 35 7.47 -6.68 9.99
N ARG A 36 6.27 -7.27 9.93
CA ARG A 36 6.09 -8.72 10.08
C ARG A 36 6.81 -9.49 8.98
N ARG A 37 6.66 -9.09 7.71
CA ARG A 37 7.30 -9.77 6.58
C ARG A 37 8.84 -9.74 6.63
N LYS A 38 9.44 -8.63 7.08
CA LYS A 38 10.89 -8.52 7.30
C LYS A 38 11.40 -9.51 8.34
N LEU A 39 10.60 -9.83 9.36
CA LEU A 39 10.97 -10.79 10.40
C LEU A 39 11.07 -12.23 9.88
N TYR A 40 10.32 -12.58 8.83
CA TYR A 40 10.33 -13.92 8.23
C TYR A 40 11.41 -14.10 7.15
N ILE A 41 12.12 -13.04 6.78
CA ILE A 41 13.15 -13.06 5.72
C ILE A 41 14.58 -13.20 6.31
N TYR A 42 14.73 -13.07 7.62
CA TYR A 42 15.99 -13.26 8.35
C TYR A 42 15.93 -14.56 9.17
#